data_AF-A0A4Q4X5N8-F1
#
_entry.id   AF-A0A4Q4X5N8-F1
#
_cell.length_a   1.000
_cell.length_b   1.000
_cell.length_c   1.000
_cell.angle_alpha   90.00
_cell.angle_beta   90.00
_cell.angle_gamma   90.00
#
_symmetry.space_group_name_H-M   'P 1'
#
loop_
_entity.id
_entity.type
_entity.pdbx_description
1 polymer ?
#
loop_
_entity_poly.entity_id
_entity_poly.type
_entity_poly.pdbx_seq_one_letter_code
_entity_poly.pdbx_strand_id
1 'polypeptide(L)'
;MPVRRIPKNFLFVTGRHASPQAEEVVEFESILEKEYMLLLDSDPYLESYDVQPVEIPLSRGRIYVPDLLVTYRPTPSGNLRPPELVEIKTQEHLDRYADKYREKFAAAVVFAEERGWIFVTRTELDVRTPLIQNLKYLHRYRHTPADPVAVDHLLEAMRQEGSPMTPAALLGCLTDNLETRATWIPVLWHLVAHGAIQADLQVPLSESTPLSLPS
;
A
#
# COMPACT_ATOMS: atom_id res chain seq x y z
N MET A 1 -15.94 3.56 14.06
CA MET A 1 -15.90 5.02 14.33
C MET A 1 -14.67 5.32 15.18
N PRO A 2 -13.81 6.28 14.80
CA PRO A 2 -12.59 6.58 15.55
C PRO A 2 -12.96 7.08 16.96
N VAL A 3 -12.21 6.60 17.96
CA VAL A 3 -12.49 6.86 19.40
C VAL A 3 -12.29 8.34 19.77
N ARG A 4 -11.58 9.13 18.95
CA ARG A 4 -11.36 10.57 19.17
C ARG A 4 -11.48 11.40 17.89
N ARG A 5 -11.95 12.64 18.04
CA ARG A 5 -11.95 13.67 16.98
C ARG A 5 -10.62 14.42 16.98
N ILE A 6 -9.88 14.42 15.87
CA ILE A 6 -8.58 15.09 15.77
C ILE A 6 -8.77 16.62 15.64
N PRO A 7 -8.11 17.43 16.48
CA PRO A 7 -8.08 18.89 16.28
C PRO A 7 -7.22 19.25 15.07
N LYS A 8 -7.70 20.18 14.24
CA LYS A 8 -6.96 20.72 13.08
C LYS A 8 -5.61 21.29 13.54
N ASN A 9 -4.52 20.60 13.25
CA ASN A 9 -3.17 21.05 13.56
C ASN A 9 -2.36 21.23 12.28
N PHE A 10 -2.04 22.49 11.97
CA PHE A 10 -1.37 22.94 10.74
C PHE A 10 0.14 22.65 10.68
N LEU A 11 0.65 21.74 11.50
CA LEU A 11 2.08 21.37 11.58
C LEU A 11 2.36 19.91 11.20
N PHE A 12 1.31 19.08 11.04
CA PHE A 12 1.41 17.69 10.63
C PHE A 12 0.50 17.46 9.43
N VAL A 13 0.92 16.62 8.47
CA VAL A 13 0.08 16.24 7.33
C VAL A 13 -1.03 15.33 7.86
N THR A 14 -2.10 15.91 8.39
CA THR A 14 -3.36 15.20 8.58
C THR A 14 -4.06 15.15 7.23
N GLY A 15 -4.27 13.96 6.70
CA GLY A 15 -4.91 13.78 5.41
C GLY A 15 -6.05 12.78 5.46
N ARG A 16 -6.81 12.78 4.37
CA ARG A 16 -7.95 11.91 4.11
C ARG A 16 -7.49 10.82 3.15
N HIS A 17 -7.51 9.56 3.58
CA HIS A 17 -7.22 8.38 2.75
C HIS A 17 -8.54 7.73 2.34
N ALA A 18 -8.85 7.76 1.05
CA ALA A 18 -9.96 7.00 0.50
C ALA A 18 -9.45 5.59 0.20
N SER A 19 -9.71 4.64 1.11
CA SER A 19 -9.49 3.23 0.82
C SER A 19 -10.64 2.72 -0.05
N PRO A 20 -10.39 1.95 -1.12
CA PRO A 20 -11.45 1.27 -1.87
C PRO A 20 -12.30 0.30 -1.03
N GLN A 21 -11.83 -0.04 0.18
CA GLN A 21 -12.45 -1.02 1.08
C GLN A 21 -13.09 -0.38 2.32
N ALA A 22 -13.00 0.94 2.50
CA ALA A 22 -13.62 1.67 3.60
C ALA A 22 -14.74 2.57 3.08
N GLU A 23 -15.95 2.46 3.65
CA GLU A 23 -17.06 3.38 3.37
C GLU A 23 -16.78 4.82 3.84
N GLU A 24 -15.84 4.97 4.78
CA GLU A 24 -15.44 6.25 5.36
C GLU A 24 -14.00 6.61 5.00
N VAL A 25 -13.76 7.92 4.91
CA VAL A 25 -12.43 8.45 4.68
C VAL A 25 -11.58 8.30 5.93
N VAL A 26 -10.47 7.60 5.79
CA VAL A 26 -9.60 7.23 6.90
C VAL A 26 -8.59 8.35 7.18
N GLU A 27 -8.44 8.74 8.45
CA GLU A 27 -7.49 9.78 8.89
C GLU A 27 -6.12 9.14 9.22
N PHE A 28 -5.03 9.81 8.88
CA PHE A 28 -3.66 9.40 9.28
C PHE A 28 -2.94 10.55 9.99
N GLU A 29 -2.07 10.22 10.94
CA GLU A 29 -1.30 11.16 11.76
C GLU A 29 0.15 11.33 11.28
N SER A 30 0.63 10.41 10.42
CA SER A 30 1.98 10.48 9.83
C SER A 30 2.04 10.03 8.37
N ILE A 31 3.08 10.48 7.65
CA ILE A 31 3.34 10.02 6.27
C ILE A 31 3.62 8.51 6.25
N LEU A 32 4.27 7.98 7.27
CA LEU A 32 4.60 6.56 7.36
C LEU A 32 3.32 5.71 7.53
N GLU A 33 2.35 6.17 8.31
CA GLU A 33 1.03 5.53 8.40
C GLU A 33 0.33 5.51 7.03
N LYS A 34 0.29 6.65 6.34
CA LYS A 34 -0.28 6.71 4.98
C LYS A 34 0.39 5.74 4.02
N GLU A 35 1.72 5.65 4.07
CA GLU A 35 2.49 4.73 3.23
C GLU A 35 2.16 3.27 3.55
N TYR A 36 2.02 2.91 4.83
CA TYR A 36 1.63 1.57 5.23
C TYR A 36 0.19 1.24 4.83
N MET A 37 -0.74 2.17 4.96
CA MET A 37 -2.12 2.00 4.50
C MET A 37 -2.19 1.77 2.98
N LEU A 38 -1.36 2.45 2.20
CA LEU A 38 -1.27 2.22 0.75
C LEU A 38 -0.70 0.84 0.41
N LEU A 39 0.21 0.29 1.23
CA LEU A 39 0.65 -1.10 1.10
C LEU A 39 -0.49 -2.07 1.42
N LEU A 40 -1.22 -1.83 2.51
CA LEU A 40 -2.36 -2.65 2.91
C LEU A 40 -3.42 -2.69 1.80
N ASP A 41 -3.81 -1.53 1.25
CA ASP A 41 -4.77 -1.43 0.15
C ASP A 41 -4.34 -2.22 -1.12
N SER A 42 -3.04 -2.51 -1.27
CA SER A 42 -2.50 -3.31 -2.38
C SER A 42 -2.49 -4.83 -2.12
N ASP A 43 -2.68 -5.25 -0.87
CA ASP A 43 -2.68 -6.66 -0.50
C ASP A 43 -4.02 -7.32 -0.93
N PRO A 44 -4.01 -8.30 -1.85
CA PRO A 44 -5.24 -8.93 -2.35
C PRO A 44 -5.99 -9.72 -1.26
N TYR A 45 -5.33 -10.04 -0.16
CA TYR A 45 -5.89 -10.78 0.96
C TYR A 45 -6.21 -9.88 2.16
N LEU A 46 -6.11 -8.55 2.02
CA LEU A 46 -6.66 -7.63 3.01
C LEU A 46 -8.19 -7.77 3.06
N GLU A 47 -8.74 -7.91 4.27
CA GLU A 47 -10.18 -7.83 4.49
C GLU A 47 -10.60 -6.41 4.83
N SER A 48 -10.02 -5.85 5.91
CA SER A 48 -10.23 -4.47 6.34
C SER A 48 -9.09 -4.00 7.26
N TYR A 49 -9.04 -2.70 7.55
CA TYR A 49 -8.31 -2.19 8.69
C TYR A 49 -9.09 -1.06 9.39
N ASP A 50 -8.95 -0.98 10.71
CA ASP A 50 -9.53 0.06 11.55
C ASP A 50 -8.45 0.94 12.16
N VAL A 51 -8.57 2.27 12.02
CA VAL A 51 -7.66 3.24 12.64
C VAL A 51 -8.02 3.49 14.09
N GLN A 52 -7.00 3.53 14.95
CA GLN A 52 -7.14 3.77 16.39
C GLN A 52 -8.24 2.89 16.99
N PRO A 53 -8.14 1.56 16.81
CA PRO A 53 -9.27 0.65 16.89
C PRO A 53 -9.75 0.40 18.32
N VAL A 54 -8.83 0.46 19.29
CA VAL A 54 -9.06 0.04 20.67
C VAL A 54 -8.29 0.90 21.66
N GLU A 55 -8.86 1.06 22.86
CA GLU A 55 -8.17 1.64 24.01
C GLU A 55 -7.64 0.53 24.92
N ILE A 56 -6.34 0.54 25.16
CA ILE A 56 -5.63 -0.41 26.03
C ILE A 56 -5.27 0.31 27.32
N PRO A 57 -5.86 -0.10 28.47
CA PRO A 57 -5.51 0.46 29.77
C PRO A 57 -4.05 0.16 30.14
N LEU A 58 -3.35 1.15 30.65
CA LEU A 58 -2.01 1.04 31.21
C LEU A 58 -2.03 1.34 32.71
N SER A 59 -0.86 1.25 33.36
CA SER A 59 -0.74 1.64 34.76
C SER A 59 -1.08 3.12 34.97
N ARG A 60 -1.53 3.44 36.18
CA ARG A 60 -1.86 4.82 36.62
C ARG A 60 -2.95 5.50 35.78
N GLY A 61 -3.88 4.73 35.23
CA GLY A 61 -5.04 5.25 34.49
C GLY A 61 -4.68 5.85 33.12
N ARG A 62 -3.48 5.57 32.60
CA ARG A 62 -3.09 5.98 31.25
C ARG A 62 -3.74 5.04 30.23
N ILE A 63 -3.98 5.55 29.04
CA ILE A 63 -4.54 4.79 27.92
C ILE A 63 -3.52 4.78 26.78
N TYR A 64 -3.40 3.63 26.13
CA TYR A 64 -2.67 3.45 24.88
C TYR A 64 -3.62 3.05 23.77
N VAL A 65 -3.47 3.68 22.61
CA VAL A 65 -4.27 3.41 21.41
C VAL A 65 -3.29 3.05 20.31
N PRO A 66 -3.28 1.79 19.83
CA PRO A 66 -2.51 1.39 18.65
C PRO A 66 -2.97 2.11 17.39
N ASP A 67 -2.12 2.16 16.38
CA ASP A 67 -2.41 2.93 15.16
C ASP A 67 -3.45 2.22 14.28
N LEU A 68 -3.33 0.91 14.05
CA LEU A 68 -4.27 0.12 13.23
C LEU A 68 -4.63 -1.24 13.84
N LEU A 69 -5.78 -1.80 13.47
CA LEU A 69 -6.08 -3.23 13.52
C LEU A 69 -6.35 -3.71 12.10
N VAL A 70 -5.59 -4.68 11.61
CA VAL A 70 -5.67 -5.21 10.24
C VAL A 70 -6.24 -6.62 10.28
N THR A 71 -7.23 -6.88 9.41
CA THR A 71 -7.85 -8.20 9.25
C THR A 71 -7.65 -8.72 7.84
N TYR A 72 -7.60 -10.03 7.68
CA TYR A 72 -7.24 -10.69 6.43
C TYR A 72 -8.25 -11.73 6.01
N ARG A 73 -8.42 -11.89 4.70
CA ARG A 73 -9.16 -13.01 4.11
C ARG A 73 -8.26 -14.25 4.00
N PRO A 74 -8.83 -15.46 3.96
CA PRO A 74 -8.08 -16.67 3.65
C PRO A 74 -7.44 -16.60 2.25
N THR A 75 -6.21 -17.13 2.13
CA THR A 75 -5.58 -17.34 0.81
C THR A 75 -6.28 -18.48 0.05
N PRO A 76 -6.00 -18.67 -1.27
CA PRO A 76 -6.57 -19.78 -2.03
C PRO A 76 -6.18 -21.17 -1.48
N SER A 77 -5.05 -21.25 -0.78
CA SER A 77 -4.61 -22.46 -0.06
C SER A 77 -5.33 -22.70 1.28
N GLY A 78 -6.25 -21.82 1.67
CA GLY A 78 -6.99 -21.88 2.93
C GLY A 78 -6.23 -21.34 4.15
N ASN A 79 -5.05 -20.72 3.96
CA ASN A 79 -4.29 -20.16 5.07
C ASN A 79 -4.89 -18.81 5.48
N LEU A 80 -5.18 -18.63 6.76
CA LEU A 80 -5.65 -17.38 7.33
C LEU A 80 -4.54 -16.77 8.20
N ARG A 81 -4.13 -15.55 7.86
CA ARG A 81 -3.22 -14.77 8.71
C ARG A 81 -3.98 -14.31 9.96
N PRO A 82 -3.37 -14.35 11.16
CA PRO A 82 -4.00 -13.76 12.34
C PRO A 82 -4.17 -12.24 12.14
N PRO A 83 -5.22 -11.62 12.69
CA PRO A 83 -5.34 -10.17 12.70
C PRO A 83 -4.13 -9.52 13.39
N GLU A 84 -3.69 -8.39 12.84
CA GLU A 84 -2.53 -7.64 13.33
C GLU A 84 -2.97 -6.36 14.02
N LEU A 85 -2.64 -6.21 15.30
CA LEU A 85 -2.71 -4.95 16.03
C LEU A 85 -1.38 -4.21 15.84
N VAL A 86 -1.41 -3.11 15.11
CA VAL A 86 -0.21 -2.47 14.56
C VAL A 86 0.09 -1.14 15.24
N GLU A 87 1.35 -0.95 15.63
CA GLU A 87 1.93 0.37 15.92
C GLU A 87 2.90 0.76 14.81
N ILE A 88 2.75 1.97 14.28
CA ILE A 88 3.56 2.51 13.19
C ILE A 88 4.44 3.64 13.73
N LYS A 89 5.75 3.40 13.80
CA LYS A 89 6.72 4.38 14.30
C LYS A 89 8.04 4.25 13.57
N THR A 90 8.79 5.34 13.48
CA THR A 90 10.14 5.27 12.92
C THR A 90 11.08 4.47 13.82
N GLN A 91 12.05 3.78 13.24
CA GLN A 91 13.03 3.01 14.02
C GLN A 91 13.77 3.92 15.02
N GLU A 92 14.17 5.12 14.58
CA GLU A 92 14.80 6.13 15.44
C GLU A 92 13.94 6.47 16.68
N HIS A 93 12.63 6.58 16.51
CA HIS A 93 11.72 6.86 17.63
C HIS A 93 11.60 5.68 18.58
N LEU A 94 11.50 4.46 18.04
CA LEU A 94 11.46 3.24 18.86
C LEU A 94 12.71 3.12 19.72
N ASP A 95 13.89 3.38 19.13
CA ASP A 95 15.17 3.32 19.83
C ASP A 95 15.29 4.43 20.89
N ARG A 96 14.98 5.68 20.51
CA ARG A 96 15.11 6.85 21.41
C ARG A 96 14.18 6.78 22.61
N TYR A 97 12.99 6.20 22.46
CA TYR A 97 11.96 6.17 23.51
C TYR A 97 11.58 4.74 23.94
N ALA A 98 12.50 3.78 23.81
CA ALA A 98 12.26 2.37 24.11
C ALA A 98 11.64 2.16 25.50
N ASP A 99 12.15 2.85 26.53
CA ASP A 99 11.62 2.77 27.89
C ASP A 99 10.16 3.21 28.02
N LYS A 100 9.74 4.20 27.22
CA LYS A 100 8.36 4.69 27.19
C LYS A 100 7.43 3.72 26.47
N TYR A 101 7.94 2.99 25.48
CA TYR A 101 7.16 2.02 24.70
C TYR A 101 7.06 0.66 25.37
N ARG A 102 8.03 0.28 26.21
CA ARG A 102 8.07 -1.03 26.90
C ARG A 102 6.76 -1.38 27.60
N GLU A 103 6.20 -0.46 28.39
CA GLU A 103 4.91 -0.68 29.07
C GLU A 103 3.77 -0.82 28.06
N LYS A 104 3.72 0.06 27.05
CA LYS A 104 2.66 0.06 26.03
C LYS A 104 2.63 -1.24 25.24
N PHE A 105 3.79 -1.66 24.75
CA PHE A 105 3.90 -2.83 23.89
C PHE A 105 3.67 -4.12 24.68
N ALA A 106 4.13 -4.20 25.93
CA ALA A 106 3.79 -5.33 26.80
C ALA A 106 2.27 -5.46 26.99
N ALA A 107 1.58 -4.36 27.26
CA ALA A 107 0.12 -4.36 27.37
C ALA A 107 -0.56 -4.72 26.04
N ALA A 108 -0.03 -4.23 24.92
CA ALA A 108 -0.56 -4.49 23.58
C ALA A 108 -0.45 -5.96 23.16
N VAL A 109 0.69 -6.60 23.47
CA VAL A 109 0.91 -8.03 23.21
C VAL A 109 -0.13 -8.85 23.96
N VAL A 110 -0.27 -8.65 25.27
CA VAL A 110 -1.26 -9.37 26.09
C VAL A 110 -2.69 -9.13 25.56
N PHE A 111 -3.03 -7.88 25.28
CA PHE A 111 -4.36 -7.52 24.76
C PHE A 111 -4.69 -8.20 23.42
N ALA A 112 -3.69 -8.29 22.53
CA ALA A 112 -3.81 -8.94 21.22
C ALA A 112 -3.95 -10.46 21.37
N GLU A 113 -3.09 -11.09 22.18
CA GLU A 113 -3.09 -12.55 22.39
C GLU A 113 -4.43 -13.05 22.97
N GLU A 114 -5.01 -12.32 23.93
CA GLU A 114 -6.33 -12.63 24.51
C GLU A 114 -7.46 -12.70 23.47
N ARG A 115 -7.27 -12.09 22.29
CA ARG A 115 -8.24 -12.01 21.19
C ARG A 115 -7.85 -12.88 19.99
N GLY A 116 -6.77 -13.65 20.09
CA GLY A 116 -6.22 -14.41 18.96
C GLY A 116 -5.59 -13.53 17.87
N TRP A 117 -5.21 -12.31 18.23
CA TRP A 117 -4.48 -11.39 17.35
C TRP A 117 -2.98 -11.44 17.66
N ILE A 118 -2.18 -10.79 16.82
CA ILE A 118 -0.76 -10.53 17.10
C ILE A 118 -0.51 -9.04 17.18
N PHE A 119 0.37 -8.61 18.08
CA PHE A 119 0.86 -7.24 18.11
C PHE A 119 2.14 -7.11 17.29
N VAL A 120 2.21 -6.13 16.39
CA VAL A 120 3.36 -5.91 15.52
C VAL A 120 3.70 -4.43 15.45
N THR A 121 5.00 -4.13 15.33
CA THR A 121 5.48 -2.79 14.99
C THR A 121 5.82 -2.72 13.51
N ARG A 122 5.52 -1.59 12.86
CA ARG A 122 5.92 -1.30 11.48
C ARG A 122 6.73 -0.01 11.46
N THR A 123 7.86 -0.07 10.78
CA THR A 123 8.82 1.03 10.64
C THR A 123 8.98 1.39 9.17
N GLU A 124 9.76 2.44 8.89
CA GLU A 124 10.15 2.79 7.54
C GLU A 124 10.87 1.65 6.80
N LEU A 125 11.49 0.70 7.51
CA LEU A 125 12.15 -0.46 6.90
C LEU A 125 11.14 -1.46 6.35
N ASP A 126 10.00 -1.62 7.03
CA ASP A 126 8.90 -2.49 6.59
C ASP A 126 8.07 -1.84 5.48
N VAL A 127 7.98 -0.51 5.52
CA VAL A 127 7.06 0.26 4.67
C VAL A 127 7.73 0.75 3.37
N ARG A 128 8.99 1.18 3.40
CA ARG A 128 9.65 1.82 2.24
C ARG A 128 10.31 0.82 1.30
N THR A 129 9.51 -0.16 0.87
CA THR A 129 9.87 -1.20 -0.10
C THR A 129 9.77 -0.70 -1.55
N PRO A 130 10.26 -1.46 -2.55
CA PRO A 130 10.00 -1.15 -3.96
C PRO A 130 8.50 -1.09 -4.28
N LEU A 131 7.68 -1.91 -3.61
CA LEU A 131 6.23 -1.93 -3.80
C LEU A 131 5.59 -0.55 -3.55
N ILE A 132 5.88 0.10 -2.42
CA ILE A 132 5.29 1.42 -2.16
C ILE A 132 5.76 2.48 -3.16
N GLN A 133 6.99 2.37 -3.65
CA GLN A 133 7.54 3.28 -4.66
C GLN A 133 6.80 3.09 -5.99
N ASN A 134 6.58 1.85 -6.39
CA ASN A 134 5.84 1.48 -7.60
C ASN A 134 4.37 1.88 -7.50
N LEU A 135 3.71 1.66 -6.35
CA LEU A 135 2.33 2.08 -6.14
C LEU A 135 2.18 3.61 -6.25
N LYS A 136 3.07 4.38 -5.62
CA LYS A 136 3.11 5.85 -5.77
C LYS A 136 3.41 6.26 -7.20
N TYR A 137 4.32 5.56 -7.88
CA TYR A 137 4.66 5.80 -9.27
C TYR A 137 3.44 5.61 -10.16
N LEU A 138 2.71 4.50 -10.01
CA LEU A 138 1.54 4.15 -10.79
C LEU A 138 0.30 4.99 -10.47
N HIS A 139 0.20 5.51 -9.24
CA HIS A 139 -0.92 6.35 -8.81
C HIS A 139 -1.13 7.57 -9.73
N ARG A 140 -0.05 8.16 -10.26
CA ARG A 140 -0.15 9.29 -11.20
C ARG A 140 -0.82 8.91 -12.53
N TYR A 141 -0.70 7.66 -12.96
CA TYR A 141 -1.25 7.15 -14.22
C TYR A 141 -2.65 6.59 -14.06
N ARG A 142 -3.03 6.21 -12.82
CA ARG A 142 -4.37 5.69 -12.50
C ARG A 142 -5.50 6.69 -12.80
N HIS A 143 -5.25 7.98 -12.58
CA HIS A 143 -6.22 9.05 -12.84
C HIS A 143 -5.98 9.81 -14.14
N THR A 144 -4.93 9.45 -14.90
CA THR A 144 -4.68 10.02 -16.22
C THR A 144 -5.47 9.20 -17.24
N PRO A 145 -6.48 9.76 -17.92
CA PRO A 145 -7.21 9.02 -18.94
C PRO A 145 -6.26 8.68 -20.10
N ALA A 146 -6.27 7.42 -20.52
CA ALA A 146 -5.61 6.98 -21.74
C ALA A 146 -6.62 6.98 -22.90
N ASP A 147 -6.17 7.36 -24.10
CA ASP A 147 -6.97 7.24 -25.30
C ASP A 147 -7.33 5.76 -25.55
N PRO A 148 -8.62 5.40 -25.64
CA PRO A 148 -9.03 4.02 -25.89
C PRO A 148 -8.39 3.41 -27.15
N VAL A 149 -8.20 4.21 -28.20
CA VAL A 149 -7.56 3.74 -29.44
C VAL A 149 -6.10 3.36 -29.16
N ALA A 150 -5.38 4.20 -28.41
CA ALA A 150 -4.02 3.90 -27.99
C ALA A 150 -3.96 2.65 -27.09
N VAL A 151 -4.89 2.52 -26.14
CA VAL A 151 -4.99 1.32 -25.28
C VAL A 151 -5.11 0.05 -26.12
N ASP A 152 -6.04 0.04 -27.08
CA ASP A 152 -6.27 -1.13 -27.93
C ASP A 152 -5.05 -1.47 -28.78
N HIS A 153 -4.39 -0.45 -29.37
CA HIS A 153 -3.16 -0.63 -30.14
C HIS A 153 -2.03 -1.25 -29.32
N LEU A 154 -1.82 -0.78 -28.09
CA LEU A 154 -0.74 -1.27 -27.23
C LEU A 154 -1.01 -2.71 -26.78
N LEU A 155 -2.25 -3.01 -26.37
CA LEU A 155 -2.64 -4.37 -26.00
C LEU A 155 -2.56 -5.34 -27.18
N GLU A 156 -2.91 -4.89 -28.40
CA GLU A 156 -2.80 -5.71 -29.60
C GLU A 156 -1.34 -6.00 -29.97
N ALA A 157 -0.46 -5.00 -29.89
CA ALA A 157 0.98 -5.20 -30.08
C ALA A 157 1.52 -6.25 -29.11
N MET A 158 1.12 -6.18 -27.84
CA MET A 158 1.54 -7.16 -26.83
C MET A 158 0.98 -8.57 -27.09
N ARG A 159 -0.26 -8.69 -27.61
CA ARG A 159 -0.85 -9.98 -28.01
C ARG A 159 -0.14 -10.62 -29.20
N GLN A 160 0.27 -9.81 -30.19
CA GLN A 160 0.94 -10.30 -31.40
C GLN A 160 2.35 -10.80 -31.14
N GLU A 161 3.11 -10.09 -30.32
CA GLU A 161 4.49 -10.45 -29.96
C GLU A 161 4.54 -11.56 -28.89
N GLY A 162 3.52 -11.62 -28.03
CA GLY A 162 3.43 -12.56 -26.92
C GLY A 162 4.14 -12.08 -25.65
N SER A 163 3.66 -12.53 -24.49
CA SER A 163 4.26 -12.22 -23.18
C SER A 163 5.20 -13.33 -22.67
N PRO A 164 6.23 -13.00 -21.87
CA PRO A 164 6.53 -11.68 -21.31
C PRO A 164 7.31 -10.75 -22.27
N MET A 165 7.06 -9.45 -22.19
CA MET A 165 7.80 -8.40 -22.90
C MET A 165 8.39 -7.37 -21.92
N THR A 166 9.31 -6.53 -22.37
CA THR A 166 9.76 -5.35 -21.59
C THR A 166 9.09 -4.08 -22.10
N PRO A 167 8.96 -3.00 -21.30
CA PRO A 167 8.52 -1.70 -21.79
C PRO A 167 9.29 -1.24 -23.02
N ALA A 168 10.61 -1.38 -23.03
CA ALA A 168 11.43 -0.98 -24.17
C ALA A 168 11.07 -1.75 -25.45
N ALA A 169 10.87 -3.07 -25.35
CA ALA A 169 10.51 -3.90 -26.50
C ALA A 169 9.10 -3.58 -27.00
N LEU A 170 8.12 -3.53 -26.10
CA LEU A 170 6.72 -3.27 -26.43
C LEU A 170 6.54 -1.89 -27.08
N LEU A 171 7.19 -0.86 -26.53
CA LEU A 171 7.14 0.48 -27.11
C LEU A 171 7.92 0.58 -28.43
N GLY A 172 8.94 -0.27 -28.62
CA GLY A 172 9.66 -0.41 -29.88
C GLY A 172 8.79 -0.95 -31.02
N CYS A 173 7.89 -1.89 -30.73
CA CYS A 173 6.94 -2.41 -31.72
C CYS A 173 5.94 -1.36 -32.24
N LEU A 174 5.65 -0.33 -31.44
CA LEU A 174 4.72 0.74 -31.80
C LEU A 174 5.38 1.84 -32.62
N THR A 175 6.64 2.16 -32.33
CA THR A 175 7.35 3.26 -33.00
C THR A 175 8.87 3.22 -32.79
N ASP A 176 9.60 3.54 -33.85
CA ASP A 176 11.05 3.79 -33.83
C ASP A 176 11.40 5.22 -33.40
N ASN A 177 10.42 6.13 -33.35
CA ASN A 177 10.63 7.53 -32.99
C ASN A 177 10.61 7.71 -31.46
N LEU A 178 11.67 8.29 -30.90
CA LEU A 178 11.80 8.53 -29.46
C LEU A 178 10.76 9.52 -28.88
N GLU A 179 10.40 10.56 -29.64
CA GLU A 179 9.38 11.52 -29.21
C GLU A 179 7.99 10.88 -29.17
N THR A 180 7.67 10.09 -30.20
CA THR A 180 6.42 9.31 -30.22
C THR A 180 6.42 8.26 -29.11
N ARG A 181 7.57 7.64 -28.81
CA ARG A 181 7.67 6.69 -27.69
C ARG A 181 7.29 7.33 -26.35
N ALA A 182 7.66 8.58 -26.12
CA ALA A 182 7.33 9.29 -24.89
C ALA A 182 5.81 9.48 -24.70
N THR A 183 5.02 9.54 -25.78
CA THR A 183 3.56 9.66 -25.69
C THR A 183 2.88 8.34 -25.30
N TRP A 184 3.55 7.20 -25.51
CA TRP A 184 3.06 5.87 -25.15
C TRP A 184 3.35 5.47 -23.70
N ILE A 185 4.36 6.08 -23.07
CA ILE A 185 4.73 5.79 -21.66
C ILE A 185 3.54 5.96 -20.70
N PRO A 186 2.76 7.06 -20.75
CA PRO A 186 1.57 7.20 -19.91
C PRO A 186 0.51 6.12 -20.15
N VAL A 187 0.32 5.69 -21.41
CA VAL A 187 -0.66 4.66 -21.78
C VAL A 187 -0.23 3.31 -21.20
N LEU A 188 1.05 2.96 -21.33
CA LEU A 188 1.60 1.72 -20.76
C LEU A 188 1.39 1.65 -19.25
N TRP A 189 1.82 2.69 -18.53
CA TRP A 189 1.70 2.70 -17.07
C TRP A 189 0.26 2.87 -16.59
N HIS A 190 -0.62 3.46 -17.39
CA HIS A 190 -2.06 3.44 -17.14
C HIS A 190 -2.58 2.00 -17.16
N LEU A 191 -2.18 1.18 -18.15
CA LEU A 191 -2.61 -0.22 -18.25
C LEU A 191 -2.06 -1.08 -17.11
N VAL A 192 -0.81 -0.84 -16.69
CA VAL A 192 -0.23 -1.49 -15.50
C VAL A 192 -0.98 -1.07 -14.23
N ALA A 193 -1.29 0.21 -14.07
CA ALA A 193 -2.00 0.73 -12.90
C ALA A 193 -3.43 0.18 -12.75
N HIS A 194 -4.05 -0.23 -13.86
CA HIS A 194 -5.39 -0.83 -13.91
C HIS A 194 -5.37 -2.36 -13.97
N GLY A 195 -4.18 -2.99 -13.97
CA GLY A 195 -4.04 -4.45 -14.01
C GLY A 195 -4.34 -5.10 -15.37
N ALA A 196 -4.51 -4.30 -16.43
CA ALA A 196 -4.65 -4.81 -17.81
C ALA A 196 -3.32 -5.37 -18.35
N ILE A 197 -2.20 -4.92 -17.78
CA ILE A 197 -0.86 -5.48 -17.96
C ILE A 197 -0.30 -5.75 -16.56
N GLN A 198 0.24 -6.94 -16.35
CA GLN A 198 0.83 -7.37 -15.09
C GLN A 198 2.34 -7.14 -15.09
N ALA A 199 2.85 -6.69 -13.94
CA ALA A 199 4.27 -6.55 -13.65
C ALA A 199 4.51 -6.97 -12.20
N ASP A 200 5.71 -7.47 -11.89
CA ASP A 200 6.10 -7.70 -10.49
C ASP A 200 6.39 -6.36 -9.80
N LEU A 201 5.45 -5.90 -8.96
CA LEU A 201 5.57 -4.65 -8.22
C LEU A 201 6.52 -4.76 -7.03
N GLN A 202 7.04 -5.94 -6.68
CA GLN A 202 8.05 -6.11 -5.63
C GLN A 202 9.45 -5.71 -6.11
N VAL A 203 9.63 -5.53 -7.42
CA VAL A 203 10.89 -5.09 -8.04
C VAL A 203 10.71 -3.68 -8.60
N PRO A 204 11.70 -2.77 -8.50
CA PRO A 204 11.59 -1.43 -9.08
C PRO A 204 11.20 -1.48 -10.56
N LEU A 205 10.15 -0.74 -10.94
CA LEU A 205 9.73 -0.63 -12.34
C LEU A 205 10.80 0.10 -13.16
N SER A 206 11.15 -0.48 -14.30
CA SER A 206 12.16 0.02 -15.23
C SER A 206 11.81 -0.35 -16.67
N GLU A 207 12.60 0.11 -17.63
CA GLU A 207 12.45 -0.25 -19.05
C GLU A 207 12.68 -1.73 -19.35
N SER A 208 13.25 -2.49 -18.41
CA SER A 208 13.53 -3.93 -18.51
C SER A 208 12.59 -4.79 -17.67
N THR A 209 11.61 -4.20 -16.98
CA THR A 209 10.63 -4.96 -16.19
C THR A 209 9.85 -5.92 -17.09
N PRO A 210 9.77 -7.22 -16.76
CA PRO A 210 8.90 -8.15 -17.47
C PRO A 210 7.43 -7.77 -17.29
N LEU A 211 6.70 -7.68 -18.39
CA LEU A 211 5.29 -7.38 -18.50
C LEU A 211 4.55 -8.56 -19.11
N SER A 212 3.40 -8.92 -18.54
CA SER A 212 2.55 -9.99 -19.07
C SER A 212 1.08 -9.57 -19.16
N LEU A 213 0.32 -10.19 -20.07
CA LEU A 213 -1.13 -10.08 -20.03
C LEU A 213 -1.68 -10.95 -18.88
N PRO A 214 -2.78 -10.54 -18.22
CA PRO A 214 -3.44 -11.37 -17.23
C PRO A 214 -3.79 -12.75 -17.81
N SER A 215 -3.56 -13.80 -17.01
CA SER A 215 -3.99 -15.18 -17.34
C SER A 215 -5.49 -15.37 -17.17
#